data_AF-A0A0S8DLW8-F1
#
_entry.id   AF-A0A0S8DLW8-F1
#
_cell.length_a   1.000
_cell.length_b   1.000
_cell.length_c   1.000
_cell.angle_alpha   90.00
_cell.angle_beta   90.00
_cell.angle_gamma   90.00
#
_symmetry.space_group_name_H-M   'P 1'
#
loop_
_entity.id
_entity.type
_entity.pdbx_description
1 polymer ?
#
loop_
_entity_poly.entity_id
_entity_poly.type
_entity_poly.pdbx_seq_one_letter_code
_entity_poly.pdbx_strand_id
1 'polypeptide(L)'
;LQYDWEELTEGKERVKMHRFTDAGVFWERRNPKDGEAKLPRAQWSDTRRKFVPYGSDAASAPRISEASVLFYIVSAAPLNSVGDKVQVPLFNRDVVRNALVTLEGTEKLTVDYELVSAGKKQRVNKKVEALRLGVTLAEGDDDGLDLGGLKRDVKILIDPETRIPLEARGEVDYAGLVRLPLVHAVVD
;
A
#
# COMPACT_ATOMS: atom_id res chain seq x y z
N LEU A 1 0.79 -15.86 -10.61
CA LEU A 1 1.13 -14.47 -10.98
C LEU A 1 2.38 -14.09 -10.20
N GLN A 2 3.52 -13.98 -10.88
CA GLN A 2 4.79 -13.54 -10.29
C GLN A 2 4.86 -12.02 -10.48
N TYR A 3 5.00 -11.28 -9.39
CA TYR A 3 5.23 -9.84 -9.41
C TYR A 3 6.62 -9.59 -8.83
N ASP A 4 7.49 -8.98 -9.64
CA ASP A 4 8.79 -8.46 -9.21
C ASP A 4 8.63 -6.94 -9.06
N TRP A 5 8.83 -6.41 -7.86
CA TRP A 5 8.69 -4.98 -7.57
C TRP A 5 10.03 -4.40 -7.10
N GLU A 6 10.44 -3.26 -7.66
CA GLU A 6 11.66 -2.54 -7.28
C GLU A 6 11.33 -1.30 -6.43
N GLU A 7 11.74 -1.27 -5.17
CA GLU A 7 11.67 -0.07 -4.33
C GLU A 7 12.95 0.75 -4.47
N LEU A 8 12.84 2.02 -4.89
CA LEU A 8 13.92 2.99 -4.93
C LEU A 8 13.80 3.94 -3.74
N THR A 9 14.86 4.04 -2.94
CA THR A 9 14.89 4.92 -1.78
C THR A 9 15.84 6.08 -2.05
N GLU A 10 15.38 7.31 -1.88
CA GLU A 10 16.16 8.52 -2.14
C GLU A 10 17.38 8.62 -1.19
N GLY A 11 18.55 8.99 -1.73
CA GLY A 11 19.77 9.28 -0.95
C GLY A 11 20.80 8.14 -0.80
N LYS A 12 20.44 6.89 -1.10
CA LYS A 12 21.38 5.77 -1.26
C LYS A 12 20.91 4.91 -2.43
N GLU A 13 21.73 4.77 -3.47
CA GLU A 13 21.45 3.86 -4.58
C GLU A 13 21.26 2.45 -4.04
N ARG A 14 20.00 2.01 -4.01
CA ARG A 14 19.57 0.74 -3.41
C ARG A 14 18.42 0.22 -4.24
N VAL A 15 18.47 -1.08 -4.52
CA VAL A 15 17.34 -1.81 -5.10
C VAL A 15 16.89 -2.83 -4.08
N LYS A 16 15.59 -2.85 -3.77
CA LYS A 16 14.95 -3.93 -3.03
C LYS A 16 13.94 -4.61 -3.94
N MET A 17 14.06 -5.93 -4.09
CA MET A 17 13.15 -6.78 -4.83
C MET A 17 12.43 -7.72 -3.88
N HIS A 18 11.12 -7.87 -4.05
CA HIS A 18 10.32 -8.86 -3.35
C HIS A 18 9.74 -9.85 -4.36
N ARG A 19 9.81 -11.14 -4.02
CA ARG A 19 9.16 -12.23 -4.75
C ARG A 19 8.27 -13.00 -3.79
N PHE A 20 6.97 -12.85 -3.98
CA PHE A 20 5.94 -13.52 -3.22
C PHE A 20 5.71 -14.93 -3.75
N THR A 21 5.63 -15.91 -2.86
CA THR A 21 5.44 -17.35 -3.18
C THR A 21 4.40 -17.92 -2.22
N ASP A 22 3.90 -19.13 -2.44
CA ASP A 22 2.87 -19.72 -1.56
C ASP A 22 3.36 -19.98 -0.12
N ALA A 23 4.68 -20.03 0.11
CA ALA A 23 5.26 -20.37 1.42
C ALA A 23 5.87 -19.16 2.15
N GLY A 24 6.06 -18.02 1.48
CA GLY A 24 6.84 -16.92 2.02
C GLY A 24 7.21 -15.83 1.01
N VAL A 25 7.85 -14.78 1.51
CA VAL A 25 8.47 -13.73 0.67
C VAL A 25 9.97 -13.95 0.61
N PHE A 26 10.50 -14.06 -0.60
CA PHE A 26 11.93 -13.83 -0.83
C PHE A 26 12.14 -12.34 -1.01
N TRP A 27 13.04 -11.73 -0.25
CA TRP A 27 13.54 -10.42 -0.61
C TRP A 27 15.02 -10.47 -0.92
N GLU A 28 15.39 -9.64 -1.89
CA GLU A 28 16.75 -9.38 -2.28
C GLU A 28 16.98 -7.87 -2.20
N ARG A 29 18.12 -7.48 -1.63
CA ARG A 29 18.59 -6.11 -1.69
C ARG A 29 19.95 -6.08 -2.32
N ARG A 30 20.13 -5.14 -3.23
CA ARG A 30 21.41 -4.83 -3.86
C ARG A 30 21.80 -3.38 -3.56
N ASN A 31 23.04 -3.20 -3.15
CA ASN A 31 23.67 -1.89 -3.08
C ASN A 31 24.92 -1.92 -3.99
N PRO A 32 25.29 -0.79 -4.62
CA PRO A 32 26.58 -0.69 -5.28
C PRO A 32 27.69 -0.67 -4.23
N LYS A 33 28.81 -1.35 -4.50
CA LYS A 33 30.08 -1.05 -3.84
C LYS A 33 30.78 0.13 -4.53
N ASP A 34 31.93 0.53 -3.98
CA ASP A 34 32.78 1.58 -4.56
C ASP A 34 33.05 1.31 -6.05
N GLY A 35 32.68 2.27 -6.90
CA GLY A 35 32.83 2.19 -8.35
C GLY A 35 31.70 1.48 -9.10
N GLU A 36 30.75 0.83 -8.41
CA GLU A 36 29.66 0.08 -9.06
C GLU A 36 28.40 0.93 -9.34
N ALA A 37 28.30 2.14 -8.79
CA ALA A 37 27.13 3.04 -8.93
C ALA A 37 26.71 3.28 -10.40
N LYS A 38 27.69 3.29 -11.31
CA LYS A 38 27.46 3.51 -12.75
C LYS A 38 27.13 2.23 -13.53
N LEU A 39 27.26 1.06 -12.91
CA LEU A 39 26.95 -0.20 -13.54
C LEU A 39 25.45 -0.45 -13.54
N PRO A 40 24.92 -1.26 -14.48
CA PRO A 40 23.57 -1.76 -14.38
C PRO A 40 23.34 -2.42 -13.02
N ARG A 41 22.20 -2.13 -12.38
CA ARG A 41 21.82 -2.65 -11.04
C ARG A 41 21.95 -4.17 -10.92
N ALA A 42 21.73 -4.88 -12.03
CA ALA A 42 21.90 -6.32 -12.11
C ALA A 42 23.34 -6.80 -11.79
N GLN A 43 24.33 -5.91 -11.85
CA GLN A 43 25.75 -6.19 -11.66
C GLN A 43 26.31 -5.73 -10.31
N TRP A 44 25.50 -5.08 -9.46
CA TRP A 44 25.94 -4.65 -8.13
C TRP A 44 26.22 -5.86 -7.23
N SER A 45 27.39 -5.86 -6.56
CA SER A 45 27.93 -7.04 -5.89
C SER A 45 27.58 -7.14 -4.40
N ASP A 46 27.20 -6.06 -3.72
CA ASP A 46 26.66 -6.13 -2.35
C ASP A 46 25.19 -6.56 -2.39
N THR A 47 24.99 -7.88 -2.45
CA THR A 47 23.66 -8.50 -2.46
C THR A 47 23.36 -9.16 -1.10
N ARG A 48 22.19 -8.88 -0.54
CA ARG A 48 21.63 -9.58 0.61
C ARG A 48 20.32 -10.24 0.23
N ARG A 49 20.12 -11.48 0.67
CA ARG A 49 18.91 -12.26 0.43
C ARG A 49 18.38 -12.78 1.75
N LYS A 50 17.06 -12.81 1.90
CA LYS A 50 16.42 -13.50 3.02
C LYS A 50 15.05 -14.01 2.58
N PHE A 51 14.69 -15.15 3.14
CA PHE A 51 13.36 -15.73 3.04
C PHE A 51 12.61 -15.45 4.33
N VAL A 52 11.37 -14.96 4.22
CA VAL A 52 10.46 -14.74 5.32
C VAL A 52 9.29 -15.70 5.14
N PRO A 53 9.22 -16.80 5.92
CA PRO A 53 8.10 -17.73 5.80
C PRO A 53 6.81 -17.05 6.24
N TYR A 54 5.71 -17.46 5.62
CA TYR A 54 4.39 -17.14 6.12
C TYR A 54 4.14 -17.90 7.42
N GLY A 55 3.50 -17.26 8.40
CA GLY A 55 3.05 -17.94 9.61
C GLY A 55 2.04 -19.04 9.27
N SER A 56 1.83 -19.99 10.20
CA SER A 56 0.86 -21.09 10.04
C SER A 56 -0.55 -20.62 9.65
N ASP A 57 -0.92 -19.42 10.10
CA ASP A 57 -2.25 -18.85 9.89
C ASP A 57 -2.41 -18.15 8.53
N ALA A 58 -1.30 -17.91 7.82
CA ALA A 58 -1.28 -17.28 6.50
C ALA A 58 -1.30 -18.31 5.35
N ALA A 59 -1.15 -19.60 5.64
CA ALA A 59 -1.14 -20.69 4.67
C ALA A 59 -2.51 -20.91 3.96
N SER A 60 -3.59 -20.33 4.48
CA SER A 60 -4.94 -20.36 3.90
C SER A 60 -5.32 -19.08 3.16
N ALA A 61 -4.47 -18.04 3.21
CA ALA A 61 -4.78 -16.74 2.64
C ALA A 61 -4.27 -16.68 1.18
N PRO A 62 -5.16 -16.56 0.18
CA PRO A 62 -4.78 -16.85 -1.20
C PRO A 62 -3.75 -15.89 -1.79
N ARG A 63 -3.56 -14.67 -1.25
CA ARG A 63 -2.63 -13.66 -1.78
C ARG A 63 -2.17 -12.68 -0.70
N ILE A 64 -0.88 -12.68 -0.38
CA ILE A 64 -0.28 -11.66 0.48
C ILE A 64 -0.08 -10.37 -0.31
N SER A 65 -0.47 -9.27 0.32
CA SER A 65 -0.54 -7.96 -0.29
C SER A 65 0.60 -7.08 0.22
N GLU A 66 1.23 -6.33 -0.68
CA GLU A 66 2.01 -5.16 -0.28
C GLU A 66 1.06 -4.03 0.16
N ALA A 67 1.56 -3.05 0.90
CA ALA A 67 0.74 -1.95 1.42
C ALA A 67 -0.02 -1.22 0.30
N SER A 68 0.59 -1.03 -0.87
CA SER A 68 -0.05 -0.43 -2.04
C SER A 68 -1.24 -1.23 -2.59
N VAL A 69 -1.23 -2.57 -2.47
CA VAL A 69 -2.34 -3.44 -2.91
C VAL A 69 -3.57 -3.26 -2.02
N LEU A 70 -3.40 -2.72 -0.80
CA LEU A 70 -4.52 -2.42 0.09
C LEU A 70 -5.54 -1.52 -0.59
N PHE A 71 -5.08 -0.50 -1.33
CA PHE A 71 -5.95 0.42 -2.07
C PHE A 71 -6.88 -0.31 -3.04
N TYR A 72 -6.35 -1.28 -3.80
CA TYR A 72 -7.15 -2.09 -4.72
C TYR A 72 -8.15 -2.98 -3.99
N ILE A 73 -7.73 -3.62 -2.89
CA ILE A 73 -8.60 -4.51 -2.11
C ILE A 73 -9.76 -3.74 -1.51
N VAL A 74 -9.50 -2.59 -0.89
CA VAL A 74 -10.56 -1.79 -0.27
C VAL A 74 -11.53 -1.20 -1.30
N SER A 75 -11.04 -0.87 -2.50
CA SER A 75 -11.89 -0.48 -3.62
C SER A 75 -12.87 -1.60 -4.02
N ALA A 76 -12.41 -2.85 -4.07
CA ALA A 76 -13.23 -4.00 -4.45
C ALA A 76 -14.04 -4.63 -3.30
N ALA A 77 -13.72 -4.31 -2.04
CA ALA A 77 -14.35 -4.93 -0.88
C ALA A 77 -15.82 -4.50 -0.71
N PRO A 78 -16.73 -5.41 -0.32
CA PRO A 78 -18.15 -5.11 -0.12
C PRO A 78 -18.41 -4.41 1.23
N LEU A 79 -17.71 -3.30 1.49
CA LEU A 79 -17.87 -2.46 2.67
C LEU A 79 -19.02 -1.47 2.40
N ASN A 80 -20.23 -1.83 2.84
CA ASN A 80 -21.48 -1.14 2.54
C ASN A 80 -22.10 -0.46 3.76
N SER A 81 -21.76 -0.88 4.97
CA SER A 81 -22.31 -0.39 6.24
C SER A 81 -21.22 -0.11 7.27
N VAL A 82 -21.45 0.88 8.12
CA VAL A 82 -20.53 1.20 9.23
C VAL A 82 -20.33 -0.03 10.10
N GLY A 83 -19.07 -0.36 10.37
CA GLY A 83 -18.68 -1.57 11.09
C GLY A 83 -18.34 -2.76 10.18
N ASP A 84 -18.61 -2.70 8.88
CA ASP A 84 -18.12 -3.69 7.92
C ASP A 84 -16.60 -3.75 7.93
N LYS A 85 -16.06 -4.97 7.79
CA LYS A 85 -14.63 -5.24 7.90
C LYS A 85 -14.12 -6.11 6.77
N VAL A 86 -12.89 -5.84 6.35
CA VAL A 86 -12.10 -6.75 5.51
C VAL A 86 -10.73 -6.93 6.15
N GLN A 87 -10.30 -8.19 6.25
CA GLN A 87 -8.98 -8.54 6.74
C GLN A 87 -8.06 -8.82 5.54
N VAL A 88 -6.89 -8.21 5.56
CA VAL A 88 -5.91 -8.28 4.47
C VAL A 88 -4.58 -8.75 5.04
N PRO A 89 -4.07 -9.92 4.61
CA PRO A 89 -2.70 -10.32 4.90
C PRO A 89 -1.73 -9.35 4.20
N LEU A 90 -1.01 -8.57 5.00
CA LEU A 90 -0.13 -7.51 4.57
C LEU A 90 1.32 -7.89 4.85
N PHE A 91 2.16 -7.90 3.82
CA PHE A 91 3.60 -7.92 4.00
C PHE A 91 4.09 -6.50 4.25
N ASN A 92 4.52 -6.24 5.47
CA ASN A 92 4.94 -4.93 5.94
C ASN A 92 6.20 -5.08 6.81
N ARG A 93 7.21 -4.22 6.63
CA ARG A 93 8.46 -4.25 7.42
C ARG A 93 9.07 -5.65 7.59
N ASP A 94 9.14 -6.40 6.50
CA ASP A 94 9.71 -7.76 6.45
C ASP A 94 8.97 -8.82 7.29
N VAL A 95 7.72 -8.57 7.65
CA VAL A 95 6.82 -9.53 8.33
C VAL A 95 5.46 -9.54 7.67
N VAL A 96 4.75 -10.66 7.76
CA VAL A 96 3.34 -10.73 7.35
C VAL A 96 2.49 -10.50 8.59
N ARG A 97 1.60 -9.51 8.52
CA ARG A 97 0.61 -9.21 9.56
C ARG A 97 -0.75 -9.07 8.92
N ASN A 98 -1.80 -9.25 9.71
CA ASN A 98 -3.15 -9.03 9.22
C ASN A 98 -3.55 -7.57 9.43
N ALA A 99 -3.73 -6.82 8.35
CA ALA A 99 -4.38 -5.53 8.40
C ALA A 99 -5.90 -5.73 8.51
N LEU A 100 -6.53 -5.00 9.41
CA LEU A 100 -7.98 -4.94 9.54
C LEU A 100 -8.44 -3.59 9.02
N VAL A 101 -9.23 -3.61 7.94
CA VAL A 101 -9.86 -2.40 7.41
C VAL A 101 -11.31 -2.38 7.86
N THR A 102 -11.73 -1.29 8.49
CA THR A 102 -13.11 -1.11 8.98
C THR A 102 -13.74 0.11 8.33
N LEU A 103 -14.99 0.00 7.86
CA LEU A 103 -15.77 1.17 7.44
C LEU A 103 -16.25 1.92 8.69
N GLU A 104 -15.75 3.13 8.90
CA GLU A 104 -16.00 3.94 10.11
C GLU A 104 -17.10 4.98 9.95
N GLY A 105 -17.54 5.25 8.72
CA GLY A 105 -18.52 6.28 8.41
C GLY A 105 -18.27 6.95 7.06
N THR A 106 -18.83 8.13 6.89
CA THR A 106 -18.63 8.98 5.72
C THR A 106 -17.99 10.32 6.10
N GLU A 107 -17.33 10.96 5.14
CA GLU A 107 -16.72 12.27 5.31
C GLU A 107 -16.85 13.10 4.04
N LYS A 108 -17.21 14.38 4.19
CA LYS A 108 -17.29 15.32 3.07
C LYS A 108 -15.88 15.76 2.65
N LEU A 109 -15.52 15.48 1.42
CA LEU A 109 -14.22 15.83 0.83
C LEU A 109 -14.42 16.66 -0.45
N THR A 110 -13.59 17.68 -0.65
CA THR A 110 -13.47 18.33 -1.96
C THR A 110 -12.27 17.72 -2.67
N VAL A 111 -12.49 17.18 -3.86
CA VAL A 111 -11.45 16.48 -4.63
C VAL A 111 -11.14 17.23 -5.91
N ASP A 112 -9.88 17.13 -6.36
CA ASP A 112 -9.42 17.75 -7.59
C ASP A 112 -8.32 16.90 -8.26
N TYR A 113 -8.72 16.05 -9.23
CA TYR A 113 -7.81 15.09 -9.88
C TYR A 113 -8.05 14.98 -11.39
N GLU A 114 -7.06 14.47 -12.11
CA GLU A 114 -7.20 14.09 -13.53
C GLU A 114 -7.66 12.64 -13.65
N LEU A 115 -8.77 12.39 -14.35
CA LEU A 115 -9.26 11.07 -14.70
C LEU A 115 -8.92 10.77 -16.15
N VAL A 116 -8.30 9.61 -16.40
CA VAL A 116 -8.07 9.07 -17.73
C VAL A 116 -8.95 7.84 -17.91
N SER A 117 -9.86 7.89 -18.88
CA SER A 117 -10.73 6.76 -19.22
C SER A 117 -10.91 6.66 -20.73
N ALA A 118 -10.76 5.45 -21.29
CA ALA A 118 -10.79 5.19 -22.73
C ALA A 118 -9.89 6.16 -23.54
N GLY A 119 -8.70 6.48 -23.00
CA GLY A 119 -7.73 7.41 -23.58
C GLY A 119 -8.11 8.90 -23.51
N LYS A 120 -9.25 9.26 -22.91
CA LYS A 120 -9.67 10.65 -22.72
C LYS A 120 -9.32 11.13 -21.33
N LYS A 121 -8.76 12.33 -21.25
CA LYS A 121 -8.46 13.02 -19.99
C LYS A 121 -9.58 13.97 -19.61
N GLN A 122 -10.00 13.93 -18.36
CA GLN A 122 -10.99 14.84 -17.78
C GLN A 122 -10.52 15.30 -16.40
N ARG A 123 -10.65 16.61 -16.11
CA ARG A 123 -10.47 17.10 -14.74
C ARG A 123 -11.75 16.86 -13.94
N VAL A 124 -11.62 16.27 -12.76
CA VAL A 124 -12.71 16.07 -11.80
C VAL A 124 -12.48 16.99 -10.63
N ASN A 125 -13.37 17.98 -10.46
CA ASN A 125 -13.40 18.87 -9.31
C ASN A 125 -14.82 18.88 -8.72
N LYS A 126 -15.03 18.17 -7.61
CA LYS A 126 -16.36 18.01 -6.99
C LYS A 126 -16.26 17.84 -5.48
N LYS A 127 -17.38 18.03 -4.79
CA LYS A 127 -17.57 17.58 -3.41
C LYS A 127 -18.11 16.15 -3.43
N VAL A 128 -17.52 15.29 -2.61
CA VAL A 128 -17.89 13.88 -2.46
C VAL A 128 -18.17 13.59 -1.00
N GLU A 129 -19.18 12.78 -0.73
CA GLU A 129 -19.35 12.13 0.55
C GLU A 129 -18.61 10.79 0.50
N ALA A 130 -17.34 10.80 0.90
CA ALA A 130 -16.44 9.67 0.77
C ALA A 130 -16.65 8.67 1.93
N LEU A 131 -16.52 7.38 1.64
CA LEU A 131 -16.42 6.35 2.67
C LEU A 131 -15.10 6.52 3.41
N ARG A 132 -15.14 6.58 4.74
CA ARG A 132 -13.95 6.67 5.60
C ARG A 132 -13.61 5.31 6.16
N LEU A 133 -12.49 4.75 5.73
CA LEU A 133 -11.99 3.46 6.17
C LEU A 133 -10.85 3.65 7.17
N GLY A 134 -10.94 3.00 8.32
CA GLY A 134 -9.82 2.87 9.26
C GLY A 134 -8.99 1.64 8.95
N VAL A 135 -7.67 1.77 9.01
CA VAL A 135 -6.73 0.67 8.82
C VAL A 135 -5.94 0.50 10.12
N THR A 136 -6.03 -0.69 10.70
CA THR A 136 -5.23 -1.09 11.88
C THR A 136 -4.59 -2.44 11.65
N LEU A 137 -3.70 -2.86 12.54
CA LEU A 137 -3.28 -4.27 12.60
C LEU A 137 -4.23 -5.07 13.50
N ALA A 138 -4.60 -6.29 13.08
CA ALA A 138 -5.52 -7.16 13.81
C ALA A 138 -5.01 -7.56 15.20
N GLU A 139 -3.70 -7.48 15.41
CA GLU A 139 -3.02 -7.71 16.69
C GLU A 139 -3.24 -6.55 17.68
N GLY A 140 -3.87 -5.45 17.26
CA GLY A 140 -4.22 -4.30 18.10
C GLY A 140 -3.08 -3.30 18.31
N ASP A 141 -1.93 -3.51 17.66
CA ASP A 141 -0.76 -2.64 17.71
C ASP A 141 -0.46 -2.04 16.34
N ASP A 142 -0.72 -0.74 16.18
CA ASP A 142 -0.50 -0.01 14.93
C ASP A 142 0.98 0.38 14.72
N ASP A 143 1.87 0.23 15.71
CA ASP A 143 3.29 0.61 15.57
C ASP A 143 4.02 -0.21 14.48
N GLY A 144 3.42 -1.33 14.05
CA GLY A 144 3.89 -2.16 12.94
C GLY A 144 3.38 -1.77 11.54
N LEU A 145 2.37 -0.91 11.42
CA LEU A 145 1.81 -0.53 10.12
C LEU A 145 2.71 0.50 9.43
N ASP A 146 2.85 0.35 8.12
CA ASP A 146 3.55 1.31 7.26
C ASP A 146 2.91 1.32 5.87
N LEU A 147 1.99 2.26 5.64
CA LEU A 147 1.34 2.45 4.35
C LEU A 147 1.98 3.66 3.66
N GLY A 148 3.12 3.43 3.01
CA GLY A 148 3.85 4.52 2.33
C GLY A 148 4.33 5.60 3.29
N GLY A 149 4.79 5.22 4.49
CA GLY A 149 5.24 6.13 5.54
C GLY A 149 4.16 6.48 6.56
N LEU A 150 2.88 6.23 6.28
CA LEU A 150 1.77 6.41 7.23
C LEU A 150 1.76 5.25 8.24
N LYS A 151 1.87 5.56 9.53
CA LYS A 151 2.08 4.57 10.59
C LYS A 151 0.94 4.46 11.58
N ARG A 152 0.35 5.60 12.00
CA ARG A 152 -0.74 5.63 12.99
C ARG A 152 -1.96 6.33 12.45
N ASP A 153 -3.12 6.02 13.03
CA ASP A 153 -4.41 6.60 12.64
C ASP A 153 -4.66 6.58 11.13
N VAL A 154 -4.21 5.49 10.47
CA VAL A 154 -4.24 5.38 9.02
C VAL A 154 -5.69 5.28 8.54
N LYS A 155 -6.10 6.25 7.71
CA LYS A 155 -7.41 6.27 7.05
C LYS A 155 -7.25 6.29 5.53
N ILE A 156 -8.17 5.60 4.86
CA ILE A 156 -8.34 5.65 3.41
C ILE A 156 -9.75 6.17 3.13
N LEU A 157 -9.86 7.20 2.30
CA LEU A 157 -11.13 7.75 1.85
C LEU A 157 -11.41 7.27 0.42
N ILE A 158 -12.62 6.76 0.17
CA ILE A 158 -13.02 6.17 -1.10
C ILE A 158 -14.29 6.83 -1.61
N ASP A 159 -14.37 7.12 -2.92
CA ASP A 159 -15.61 7.53 -3.57
C ASP A 159 -16.60 6.34 -3.55
N PRO A 160 -17.78 6.44 -2.92
CA PRO A 160 -18.73 5.33 -2.87
C PRO A 160 -19.25 4.91 -4.24
N GLU A 161 -19.29 5.81 -5.23
CA GLU A 161 -19.82 5.53 -6.57
C GLU A 161 -18.79 4.83 -7.44
N THR A 162 -17.59 5.40 -7.52
CA THR A 162 -16.53 4.92 -8.42
C THR A 162 -15.60 3.92 -7.76
N ARG A 163 -15.66 3.80 -6.44
CA ARG A 163 -14.73 3.00 -5.61
C ARG A 163 -13.27 3.42 -5.72
N ILE A 164 -12.96 4.57 -6.31
CA ILE A 164 -11.60 5.10 -6.42
C ILE A 164 -11.14 5.63 -5.05
N PRO A 165 -9.93 5.27 -4.57
CA PRO A 165 -9.32 5.90 -3.40
C PRO A 165 -9.03 7.38 -3.69
N LEU A 166 -9.59 8.27 -2.88
CA LEU A 166 -9.52 9.72 -3.04
C LEU A 166 -8.43 10.37 -2.19
N GLU A 167 -8.16 9.81 -1.02
CA GLU A 167 -7.14 10.30 -0.09
C GLU A 167 -6.67 9.16 0.81
N ALA A 168 -5.38 9.10 1.10
CA ALA A 168 -4.84 8.36 2.24
C ALA A 168 -4.30 9.36 3.26
N ARG A 169 -4.50 9.11 4.55
CA ARG A 169 -3.97 9.98 5.61
C ARG A 169 -3.60 9.18 6.84
N GLY A 170 -2.73 9.75 7.65
CA GLY A 170 -2.25 9.13 8.89
C GLY A 170 -1.05 9.88 9.43
N GLU A 171 -0.54 9.45 10.57
CA GLU A 171 0.66 10.04 11.17
C GLU A 171 1.94 9.45 10.58
N VAL A 172 2.94 10.30 10.38
CA VAL A 172 4.33 9.92 10.09
C VAL A 172 5.25 10.48 11.18
N ASP A 173 6.31 9.74 11.53
CA ASP A 173 7.14 10.05 12.71
C ASP A 173 7.71 11.48 12.75
N TYR A 174 8.01 12.06 11.58
CA TYR A 174 8.72 13.34 11.47
C TYR A 174 7.81 14.53 11.11
N ALA A 175 6.56 14.31 10.70
CA ALA A 175 5.67 15.37 10.23
C ALA A 175 4.28 15.35 10.88
N GLY A 176 4.01 14.38 11.78
CA GLY A 176 2.68 14.21 12.36
C GLY A 176 1.66 13.81 11.30
N LEU A 177 0.46 14.39 11.34
CA LEU A 177 -0.60 14.05 10.40
C LEU A 177 -0.28 14.50 8.96
N VAL A 178 -0.20 13.54 8.04
CA VAL A 178 0.00 13.73 6.60
C VAL A 178 -1.26 13.31 5.84
N ARG A 179 -1.54 14.01 4.73
CA ARG A 179 -2.59 13.68 3.77
C ARG A 179 -2.00 13.52 2.38
N LEU A 180 -2.41 12.47 1.69
CA LEU A 180 -1.99 12.09 0.36
C LEU A 180 -3.24 12.08 -0.54
N PRO A 181 -3.62 13.22 -1.14
CA PRO A 181 -4.77 13.30 -2.02
C PRO A 181 -4.48 12.65 -3.38
N LEU A 182 -5.51 12.08 -3.99
CA LEU A 182 -5.47 11.60 -5.37
C LEU A 182 -5.24 12.79 -6.32
N VAL A 183 -4.25 12.67 -7.19
CA VAL A 183 -3.95 13.67 -8.23
C VAL A 183 -4.25 13.17 -9.64
N HIS A 184 -4.19 11.86 -9.85
CA HIS A 184 -4.35 11.21 -11.14
C HIS A 184 -4.94 9.80 -10.98
N ALA A 185 -5.97 9.47 -11.76
CA ALA A 185 -6.59 8.16 -11.81
C ALA A 185 -6.71 7.68 -13.25
N VAL A 186 -6.41 6.39 -13.48
CA VAL A 186 -6.59 5.71 -14.76
C VAL A 186 -7.59 4.60 -14.56
N VAL A 187 -8.64 4.58 -15.38
CA VAL A 187 -9.70 3.58 -15.36
C VAL A 187 -9.85 3.03 -16.78
N ASP A 188 -9.58 1.74 -16.93
CA ASP A 188 -9.72 1.00 -18.20
C ASP A 188 -11.16 0.59 -18.48
#